data_AF-A0A4Y9MAN7-F1
#
_entry.id   AF-A0A4Y9MAN7-F1
#
_cell.length_a   1.000
_cell.length_b   1.000
_cell.length_c   1.000
_cell.angle_alpha   90.00
_cell.angle_beta   90.00
_cell.angle_gamma   90.00
#
_symmetry.space_group_name_H-M   'P 1'
#
loop_
_entity.id
_entity.type
_entity.pdbx_description
1 polymer ?
#
loop_
_entity_poly.entity_id
_entity_poly.type
_entity_poly.pdbx_seq_one_letter_code
_entity_poly.pdbx_strand_id
1 'polypeptide(L)'
;MPAIEFIGYSHEDAKDRIERYSDLFRHLDYRDDFIFILTGDTTVIGLNGIEQPLVRVRSRYPERIVETVDILRPYEDVETLMIQFHPKLP
;
A
#
# COMPACT_ATOMS: atom_id res chain seq x y z
N MET A 1 2.59 3.21 11.78
CA MET A 1 1.83 3.79 10.65
C MET A 1 2.31 3.17 9.34
N PRO A 2 1.72 2.04 8.93
CA PRO A 2 1.82 1.55 7.55
C PRO A 2 1.04 2.48 6.61
N ALA A 3 1.61 2.78 5.46
CA ALA A 3 0.97 3.53 4.38
C ALA A 3 0.82 2.63 3.15
N ILE A 4 -0.35 2.66 2.53
CA ILE A 4 -0.65 1.94 1.30
C ILE A 4 -0.85 2.97 0.20
N GLU A 5 0.02 2.95 -0.80
CA GLU A 5 0.02 3.85 -1.94
C GLU A 5 -0.51 3.10 -3.17
N PHE A 6 -1.52 3.66 -3.83
CA PHE A 6 -2.13 3.11 -5.03
C PHE A 6 -1.43 3.67 -6.27
N ILE A 7 -0.81 2.79 -7.08
CA ILE A 7 -0.01 3.17 -8.25
C ILE A 7 -0.64 2.54 -9.48
N GLY A 8 -0.96 3.33 -10.50
CA GLY A 8 -1.64 2.81 -11.70
C GLY A 8 -3.16 2.73 -11.59
N TYR A 9 -3.73 2.96 -10.40
CA TYR A 9 -5.17 2.86 -10.16
C TYR A 9 -5.90 4.17 -10.43
N SER A 10 -7.13 4.06 -10.96
CA SER A 10 -8.06 5.20 -10.95
C SER A 10 -8.45 5.55 -9.51
N HIS A 11 -8.91 6.79 -9.31
CA HIS A 11 -9.36 7.23 -8.00
C HIS A 11 -10.55 6.40 -7.49
N GLU A 12 -11.46 5.99 -8.39
CA GLU A 12 -12.61 5.15 -8.06
C GLU A 12 -12.16 3.74 -7.65
N ASP A 13 -11.30 3.10 -8.45
CA ASP A 13 -10.73 1.79 -8.14
C ASP A 13 -9.96 1.76 -6.82
N ALA A 14 -9.27 2.86 -6.48
CA ALA A 14 -8.56 3.01 -5.22
C ALA A 14 -9.54 3.08 -4.03
N LYS A 15 -10.67 3.78 -4.17
CA LYS A 15 -11.69 3.87 -3.11
C LYS A 15 -12.33 2.51 -2.82
N ASP A 16 -12.69 1.77 -3.85
CA ASP A 16 -13.28 0.44 -3.70
C ASP A 16 -12.34 -0.53 -2.95
N ARG A 17 -11.03 -0.40 -3.21
CA ARG A 17 -10.00 -1.15 -2.50
C ARG A 17 -9.85 -0.73 -1.05
N ILE A 18 -9.89 0.57 -0.75
CA ILE A 18 -9.81 1.09 0.63
C ILE A 18 -10.92 0.50 1.49
N GLU A 19 -12.15 0.44 0.97
CA GLU A 19 -13.27 -0.16 1.69
C GLU A 19 -13.02 -1.65 1.99
N ARG A 20 -12.58 -2.42 0.98
CA ARG A 20 -12.22 -3.84 1.14
C ARG A 20 -11.09 -4.03 2.16
N TYR A 21 -10.04 -3.21 2.07
CA TYR A 21 -8.86 -3.33 2.94
C TYR A 21 -9.19 -3.01 4.38
N SER A 22 -10.08 -2.05 4.61
CA SER A 22 -10.54 -1.69 5.96
C SER A 22 -11.13 -2.89 6.70
N ASP A 23 -11.85 -3.75 6.00
CA ASP A 23 -12.39 -4.99 6.56
C ASP A 23 -11.29 -6.04 6.78
N LEU A 24 -10.39 -6.21 5.82
CA LEU A 24 -9.28 -7.15 5.92
C LEU A 24 -8.37 -6.84 7.11
N PHE A 25 -8.10 -5.55 7.40
CA PHE A 25 -7.21 -5.13 8.48
C PHE A 25 -7.88 -5.00 9.85
N ARG A 26 -9.21 -5.21 9.95
CA ARG A 26 -9.98 -4.97 11.18
C ARG A 26 -9.47 -5.74 12.40
N HIS A 27 -8.82 -6.88 12.18
CA HIS A 27 -8.28 -7.74 13.24
C HIS A 27 -6.90 -7.31 13.77
N LEU A 28 -6.25 -6.32 13.15
CA LEU A 28 -4.93 -5.85 13.56
C LEU A 28 -5.04 -4.82 14.71
N ASP A 29 -4.16 -4.91 15.70
CA ASP A 29 -4.13 -4.00 16.86
C ASP A 29 -3.78 -2.55 16.48
N TYR A 30 -3.21 -2.36 15.29
CA TYR A 30 -2.81 -1.05 14.75
C TYR A 30 -3.61 -0.67 13.50
N ARG A 31 -4.79 -1.25 13.29
CA ARG A 31 -5.64 -0.97 12.12
C ARG A 31 -5.94 0.51 11.91
N ASP A 32 -6.08 1.26 13.01
CA ASP A 32 -6.42 2.68 12.98
C ASP A 32 -5.19 3.56 12.60
N ASP A 33 -4.00 2.96 12.51
CA ASP A 33 -2.76 3.60 12.04
C ASP A 33 -2.59 3.50 10.51
N PHE A 34 -3.46 2.81 9.77
CA PHE A 34 -3.29 2.73 8.31
C PHE A 34 -3.61 4.09 7.67
N ILE A 35 -2.75 4.50 6.74
CA ILE A 35 -3.04 5.63 5.85
C ILE A 35 -3.05 5.14 4.40
N PHE A 36 -3.94 5.71 3.61
CA PHE A 36 -4.08 5.43 2.19
C PHE A 36 -3.63 6.65 1.38
N ILE A 37 -2.75 6.43 0.42
CA ILE A 37 -2.20 7.48 -0.44
C ILE A 37 -2.73 7.24 -1.85
N LEU A 38 -3.56 8.17 -2.31
CA LEU A 38 -4.03 8.20 -3.69
C LEU A 38 -3.10 9.12 -4.47
N THR A 39 -2.14 8.52 -5.16
CA THR A 39 -1.32 9.21 -6.15
C THR A 39 -2.21 9.57 -7.35
N GLY A 40 -1.98 10.73 -7.98
CA GLY A 40 -2.75 11.13 -9.17
C GLY A 40 -2.58 10.15 -10.35
N ASP A 41 -3.25 10.43 -11.46
CA ASP A 41 -3.32 9.56 -12.64
C ASP A 41 -1.92 9.15 -13.12
N THR A 42 -1.49 7.97 -12.67
CA THR A 42 -0.28 7.29 -13.08
C THR A 42 -0.71 6.03 -13.79
N THR A 43 0.06 5.60 -14.77
CA THR A 43 -0.17 4.34 -15.48
C THR A 43 1.07 3.48 -15.33
N VAL A 44 0.89 2.26 -14.85
CA VAL A 44 1.99 1.29 -14.71
C VAL A 44 1.90 0.32 -15.87
N ILE A 45 2.92 0.31 -16.71
CA ILE A 45 2.99 -0.57 -17.89
C ILE A 45 4.10 -1.60 -17.66
N GLY A 46 3.74 -2.88 -17.69
CA GLY A 46 4.70 -3.97 -17.66
C GLY A 46 5.53 -4.03 -18.94
N LEU A 47 6.66 -4.73 -18.91
CA LEU A 47 7.52 -4.91 -20.11
C LEU A 47 6.80 -5.59 -21.30
N ASN A 48 5.69 -6.29 -21.02
CA ASN A 48 4.81 -6.89 -22.02
C ASN A 48 3.81 -5.89 -22.65
N GLY A 49 3.82 -4.62 -22.23
CA GLY A 49 2.90 -3.58 -22.71
C GLY A 49 1.51 -3.62 -22.05
N ILE A 50 1.29 -4.45 -21.04
CA ILE A 50 0.01 -4.57 -20.33
C ILE A 50 0.00 -3.63 -19.13
N GLU A 51 -1.13 -2.99 -18.86
CA GLU A 51 -1.35 -2.22 -17.63
C GLU A 51 -1.33 -3.15 -16.41
N GLN A 52 -0.48 -2.82 -15.44
CA GLN A 52 -0.24 -3.60 -14.23
C GLN A 52 -0.24 -2.69 -13.01
N PRO A 53 -1.40 -2.19 -12.58
CA PRO A 53 -1.49 -1.37 -11.38
C PRO A 53 -1.08 -2.21 -10.16
N LEU A 54 -0.53 -1.55 -9.15
CA LEU A 54 0.00 -2.22 -7.97
C LEU A 54 -0.17 -1.34 -6.72
N VAL A 55 -0.05 -1.97 -5.55
CA VAL A 55 -0.02 -1.25 -4.28
C VAL A 55 1.39 -1.27 -3.69
N ARG A 56 1.81 -0.13 -3.15
CA ARG A 56 3.07 -0.03 -2.41
C ARG A 56 2.79 0.09 -0.92
N VAL A 57 3.27 -0.88 -0.15
CA VAL A 57 3.21 -0.88 1.31
C VAL A 57 4.48 -0.24 1.87
N ARG A 58 4.31 0.81 2.68
CA ARG A 58 5.42 1.58 3.26
C ARG A 58 5.29 1.62 4.77
N SER A 59 6.36 1.33 5.50
CA SER A 59 6.34 1.44 6.97
C SER A 59 7.75 1.57 7.53
N ARG A 60 7.86 2.15 8.73
CA ARG A 60 9.07 2.10 9.56
C ARG A 60 9.20 0.80 10.36
N TYR A 61 8.15 -0.02 10.36
CA TYR A 61 8.01 -1.25 11.12
C TYR A 61 8.01 -2.42 10.14
N PRO A 62 9.14 -3.15 9.99
CA PRO A 62 9.24 -4.27 9.06
C PRO A 62 8.18 -5.34 9.28
N GLU A 63 7.84 -5.64 10.54
CA GLU A 63 6.81 -6.61 10.91
C GLU A 63 5.43 -6.24 10.36
N ARG A 64 5.08 -4.95 10.39
CA ARG A 64 3.81 -4.46 9.83
C ARG A 64 3.80 -4.54 8.31
N ILE A 65 4.95 -4.43 7.65
CA ILE A 65 5.04 -4.65 6.18
C ILE A 65 4.71 -6.11 5.88
N VAL A 66 5.36 -7.04 6.58
CA VAL A 66 5.14 -8.49 6.37
C VAL A 66 3.67 -8.85 6.56
N GLU A 67 3.07 -8.44 7.69
CA GLU A 67 1.65 -8.71 7.97
C GLU A 67 0.72 -8.10 6.91
N THR A 68 0.96 -6.85 6.50
CA THR A 68 0.15 -6.20 5.45
C THR A 68 0.29 -6.92 4.10
N VAL A 69 1.51 -7.30 3.72
CA VAL A 69 1.79 -8.03 2.47
C VAL A 69 1.09 -9.38 2.47
N ASP A 70 1.15 -10.13 3.57
CA ASP A 70 0.52 -11.44 3.67
C ASP A 70 -1.01 -11.36 3.52
N ILE A 71 -1.61 -10.26 3.99
CA ILE A 71 -3.04 -9.98 3.82
C ILE A 71 -3.36 -9.56 2.37
N LEU A 72 -2.54 -8.73 1.73
CA LEU A 72 -2.84 -8.13 0.43
C LEU A 72 -2.41 -8.97 -0.78
N ARG A 73 -1.36 -9.80 -0.67
CA ARG A 73 -0.82 -10.61 -1.77
C ARG A 73 -1.84 -11.51 -2.51
N PRO A 74 -2.97 -11.97 -1.92
CA PRO A 74 -3.96 -12.72 -2.70
C PRO A 74 -4.79 -11.85 -3.65
N TYR A 75 -4.75 -10.53 -3.48
CA TYR A 75 -5.62 -9.57 -4.17
C TYR A 75 -4.86 -8.61 -5.07
N GLU A 76 -3.58 -8.38 -4.77
CA GLU A 76 -2.81 -7.27 -5.35
C GLU A 76 -1.38 -7.70 -5.66
N ASP A 77 -0.81 -7.09 -6.70
CA ASP A 77 0.64 -7.00 -6.83
C ASP A 77 1.17 -6.01 -5.79
N VAL A 78 2.06 -6.47 -4.91
CA VAL A 78 2.53 -5.68 -3.77
C VAL A 78 4.01 -5.34 -3.90
N GLU A 79 4.30 -4.05 -3.95
CA GLU A 79 5.64 -3.50 -3.76
C GLU A 79 5.84 -3.12 -2.28
N THR A 80 7.06 -3.29 -1.75
CA THR A 80 7.36 -2.95 -0.35
C THR A 80 8.46 -1.92 -0.27
N LEU A 81 8.31 -0.95 0.64
CA LEU A 81 9.30 0.06 0.92
C LEU A 81 9.46 0.27 2.43
N MET A 82 10.60 -0.15 2.96
CA MET A 82 10.96 0.11 4.35
C MET A 82 11.50 1.54 4.49
N ILE A 83 10.86 2.33 5.35
CA ILE A 83 11.25 3.72 5.59
C ILE A 83 12.19 3.78 6.78
N GLN A 84 13.42 4.24 6.56
CA GLN A 84 14.37 4.60 7.61
C GLN A 84 14.38 6.12 7.77
N PHE A 85 13.99 6.60 8.95
CA PHE A 85 14.06 8.03 9.25
C PHE A 85 15.36 8.34 9.99
N HIS A 86 16.16 9.22 9.42
CA HIS A 86 17.35 9.77 10.08
C HIS A 86 17.01 11.20 10.53
N PRO A 87 16.87 11.45 11.85
CA PRO A 87 16.60 12.81 12.33
C PRO A 87 17.75 13.73 11.92
N LYS A 88 17.41 14.94 11.49
CA LYS A 88 18.41 15.99 11.27
C LYS A 88 19.09 16.28 12.61
N LEU A 89 20.41 16.10 12.69
CA LEU A 89 21.17 16.54 13.85
C LEU A 89 20.97 18.06 14.01
N PRO A 90 20.83 18.55 15.26
CA PRO A 90 20.59 19.97 15.53
C PRO A 90 21.65 20.88 14.91
#